data_AF-A0A5Q3QDD7-F1
#
_entry.id   AF-A0A5Q3QDD7-F1
#
_cell.length_a   1.000
_cell.length_b   1.000
_cell.length_c   1.000
_cell.angle_alpha   90.00
_cell.angle_beta   90.00
_cell.angle_gamma   90.00
#
_symmetry.space_group_name_H-M   'P 1'
#
loop_
_entity.id
_entity.type
_entity.pdbx_description
1 polymer ?
#
loop_
_entity_poly.entity_id
_entity_poly.type
_entity_poly.pdbx_seq_one_letter_code
_entity_poly.pdbx_strand_id
1 'polypeptide(L)'
;MPGGRAAQSVGRRKKARARVRLVPGNGGFKLNGKPLEHYFPNKVHQQIIREPFQTVERDEAFDVNANLDGGGPSGQAGALRMAIARALIQLDADDRPALKKAGMLTRDSRAKERKKYGLKKARKAPQYSKR
;
A
#
# COMPACT_ATOMS: atom_id res chain seq x y z
N MET A 1 -0.78 -30.76 -10.78
CA MET A 1 -1.83 -30.13 -9.95
C MET A 1 -1.79 -28.63 -10.18
N PRO A 2 -2.81 -28.00 -10.79
CA PRO A 2 -2.83 -26.55 -10.94
C PRO A 2 -3.18 -25.95 -9.57
N GLY A 3 -2.25 -25.20 -8.98
CA GLY A 3 -2.47 -24.50 -7.72
C GLY A 3 -3.62 -23.51 -7.84
N GLY A 4 -4.53 -23.52 -6.86
CA GLY A 4 -5.69 -22.64 -6.80
C GLY A 4 -5.33 -21.18 -7.10
N ARG A 5 -6.18 -20.51 -7.88
CA ARG A 5 -5.98 -19.14 -8.37
C ARG A 5 -5.84 -18.15 -7.21
N ALA A 6 -4.62 -17.98 -6.72
CA ALA A 6 -4.29 -16.92 -5.78
C ALA A 6 -4.32 -15.57 -6.51
N ALA A 7 -5.13 -14.62 -6.04
CA ALA A 7 -5.20 -13.29 -6.63
C ALA A 7 -3.85 -12.57 -6.42
N GLN A 8 -3.26 -12.07 -7.50
CA GLN A 8 -1.95 -11.42 -7.49
C GLN A 8 -2.09 -9.97 -7.91
N SER A 9 -1.64 -9.08 -7.05
CA SER A 9 -1.77 -7.64 -7.28
C SER A 9 -0.49 -6.90 -6.91
N VAL A 10 -0.38 -5.69 -7.44
CA VAL A 10 0.74 -4.79 -7.16
C VAL A 10 0.20 -3.43 -6.75
N GLY A 11 0.74 -2.92 -5.65
CA GLY A 11 0.54 -1.55 -5.17
C GLY A 11 1.85 -0.78 -5.18
N ARG A 12 1.77 0.53 -5.46
CA ARG A 12 2.95 1.40 -5.53
C ARG A 12 2.63 2.75 -4.89
N ARG A 13 3.53 3.23 -4.02
CA ARG A 13 3.44 4.56 -3.42
C ARG A 13 4.83 5.18 -3.32
N LYS A 14 5.02 6.38 -3.86
CA LYS A 14 6.34 7.02 -3.98
C LYS A 14 7.36 6.04 -4.61
N LYS A 15 8.37 5.63 -3.86
CA LYS A 15 9.40 4.67 -4.25
C LYS A 15 9.14 3.23 -3.76
N ALA A 16 8.10 3.02 -2.96
CA ALA A 16 7.75 1.70 -2.42
C ALA A 16 6.92 0.90 -3.42
N ARG A 17 7.25 -0.39 -3.56
CA ARG A 17 6.52 -1.39 -4.34
C ARG A 17 6.09 -2.51 -3.40
N ALA A 18 4.82 -2.89 -3.48
CA ALA A 18 4.26 -4.01 -2.74
C ALA A 18 3.64 -4.98 -3.74
N ARG A 19 4.10 -6.24 -3.72
CA ARG A 19 3.50 -7.35 -4.48
C ARG A 19 2.76 -8.23 -3.48
N VAL A 20 1.47 -8.44 -3.70
CA VAL A 20 0.62 -9.20 -2.79
C VAL A 20 0.05 -10.40 -3.51
N ARG A 21 0.03 -11.53 -2.80
CA ARG A 21 -0.71 -12.73 -3.16
C ARG A 21 -1.73 -12.99 -2.07
N LEU A 22 -3.01 -12.93 -2.43
CA LEU A 22 -4.11 -13.34 -1.55
C LEU A 22 -4.39 -14.82 -1.72
N VAL A 23 -4.55 -15.52 -0.59
CA VAL A 23 -4.92 -16.93 -0.52
C VAL A 23 -6.10 -17.04 0.45
N PRO A 24 -7.17 -17.79 0.16
CA PRO A 24 -8.22 -18.06 1.15
C PRO A 24 -7.61 -18.75 2.38
N GLY A 25 -7.90 -18.25 3.58
CA GLY A 25 -7.18 -18.65 4.79
C GLY A 25 -7.80 -18.09 6.06
N ASN A 26 -6.98 -17.85 7.09
CA ASN A 26 -7.41 -17.55 8.46
C ASN A 26 -6.96 -16.14 8.91
N GLY A 27 -6.77 -15.21 7.97
CA GLY A 27 -6.39 -13.82 8.27
C GLY A 27 -4.90 -13.60 8.56
N GLY A 28 -4.04 -14.56 8.21
CA GLY A 28 -2.60 -14.48 8.47
C GLY A 28 -1.88 -13.46 7.57
N PHE A 29 -1.17 -12.51 8.18
CA PHE A 29 -0.32 -11.55 7.45
C PHE A 29 1.15 -11.97 7.50
N LYS A 30 1.74 -12.29 6.33
CA LYS A 30 3.18 -12.55 6.17
C LYS A 30 3.80 -11.50 5.26
N LEU A 31 4.66 -10.65 5.83
CA LEU A 31 5.37 -9.58 5.14
C LEU A 31 6.86 -9.89 5.08
N ASN A 32 7.40 -10.23 3.91
CA ASN A 32 8.80 -10.67 3.74
C ASN A 32 9.22 -11.75 4.77
N GLY A 33 8.32 -12.68 5.10
CA GLY A 33 8.55 -13.75 6.08
C GLY A 33 8.41 -13.34 7.56
N LYS A 34 8.00 -12.09 7.85
CA LYS A 34 7.76 -11.58 9.21
C LYS A 34 6.27 -11.29 9.45
N PRO A 35 5.77 -11.38 10.70
CA PRO A 35 4.40 -11.02 11.02
C PRO A 35 4.20 -9.49 10.96
N LEU A 36 2.94 -9.07 10.78
CA LEU A 36 2.55 -7.66 10.63
C LEU A 36 3.06 -6.78 11.77
N GLU A 37 2.92 -7.23 13.01
CA GLU A 37 3.28 -6.47 14.21
C GLU A 37 4.79 -6.23 14.31
N HIS A 38 5.60 -7.21 13.91
CA HIS A 38 7.05 -7.09 13.90
C HIS A 38 7.54 -6.21 12.75
N TYR A 39 6.88 -6.24 11.59
CA TYR A 39 7.29 -5.43 10.44
C TYR A 39 6.85 -3.96 10.56
N PHE A 40 5.64 -3.74 11.10
CA PHE A 40 5.11 -2.41 11.35
C PHE A 40 4.73 -2.25 12.83
N PRO A 41 5.63 -1.74 13.69
CA PRO A 41 5.33 -1.52 15.10
C PRO A 41 4.29 -0.40 15.33
N ASN A 42 4.07 0.48 14.35
CA ASN A 42 3.12 1.58 14.46
C ASN A 42 1.68 1.12 14.16
N LYS A 43 0.77 1.27 15.13
CA LYS A 43 -0.65 0.92 15.01
C LYS A 43 -1.36 1.62 13.85
N VAL A 44 -0.96 2.86 13.51
CA VAL A 44 -1.54 3.60 12.37
C VAL A 44 -1.27 2.87 11.05
N HIS A 45 -0.10 2.27 10.88
CA HIS A 45 0.22 1.51 9.67
C HIS A 45 -0.54 0.19 9.60
N GLN A 46 -0.74 -0.46 10.73
CA GLN A 46 -1.55 -1.69 10.82
C GLN A 46 -3.01 -1.40 10.45
N GLN A 47 -3.58 -0.29 10.96
CA GLN A 47 -4.94 0.14 10.63
C GLN A 47 -5.11 0.41 9.13
N ILE A 48 -4.18 1.12 8.50
CA ILE A 48 -4.20 1.40 7.05
C ILE A 48 -4.20 0.09 6.23
N ILE A 49 -3.52 -0.95 6.70
CA ILE A 49 -3.45 -2.25 6.02
C ILE A 49 -4.76 -3.04 6.18
N ARG A 50 -5.44 -2.89 7.33
CA ARG A 50 -6.72 -3.56 7.64
C ARG A 50 -7.96 -2.86 7.06
N GLU A 51 -7.89 -1.55 6.84
CA GLU A 51 -8.95 -0.71 6.24
C GLU A 51 -9.66 -1.32 5.00
N PRO A 52 -8.96 -1.90 3.99
CA PRO A 52 -9.64 -2.53 2.86
C PRO A 52 -10.47 -3.76 3.22
N PHE A 53 -10.07 -4.55 4.23
CA PHE A 53 -10.85 -5.70 4.68
C PHE A 53 -12.11 -5.28 5.42
N GLN A 54 -11.99 -4.27 6.29
CA GLN A 54 -13.12 -3.69 7.03
C GLN A 54 -14.17 -3.07 6.09
N THR A 55 -13.75 -2.48 4.98
CA THR A 55 -14.66 -1.85 4.02
C THR A 55 -15.50 -2.87 3.25
N VAL A 56 -14.99 -4.11 3.10
CA VAL A 56 -15.66 -5.20 2.40
C VAL A 56 -16.31 -6.18 3.39
N GLU A 57 -16.18 -5.93 4.70
CA GLU A 57 -16.69 -6.79 5.78
C GLU A 57 -16.22 -8.25 5.67
N ARG A 58 -15.01 -8.44 5.10
CA ARG A 58 -14.36 -9.74 4.92
C ARG A 58 -13.10 -9.82 5.78
N ASP A 59 -13.26 -9.52 7.05
CA ASP A 59 -12.21 -9.72 8.03
C ASP A 59 -11.88 -11.22 8.13
N GLU A 60 -10.58 -11.55 8.19
CA GLU A 60 -10.04 -12.90 8.46
C GLU A 60 -10.27 -13.99 7.40
N ALA A 61 -10.99 -13.72 6.30
CA ALA A 61 -11.23 -14.73 5.26
C ALA A 61 -9.99 -15.07 4.38
N PHE A 62 -8.95 -14.23 4.41
CA PHE A 62 -7.81 -14.35 3.50
C PHE A 62 -6.47 -14.20 4.21
N ASP A 63 -5.53 -15.08 3.87
CA ASP A 63 -4.12 -14.93 4.17
C ASP A 63 -3.45 -14.02 3.15
N VAL A 64 -2.65 -13.07 3.65
CA VAL A 64 -1.95 -12.06 2.86
C VAL A 64 -0.46 -12.35 2.88
N ASN A 65 0.07 -12.81 1.75
CA ASN A 65 1.51 -12.92 1.54
C ASN A 65 1.99 -11.72 0.72
N ALA A 66 2.83 -10.87 1.30
CA ALA A 66 3.34 -9.68 0.64
C ALA A 66 4.86 -9.62 0.59
N ASN A 67 5.36 -9.28 -0.59
CA ASN A 67 6.75 -8.92 -0.84
C ASN A 67 6.87 -7.40 -0.99
N LEU A 68 7.67 -6.78 -0.13
CA LEU A 68 7.83 -5.34 0.00
C LEU A 68 9.25 -4.91 -0.32
N ASP A 69 9.36 -3.97 -1.26
CA ASP A 69 10.64 -3.43 -1.71
C ASP A 69 10.62 -1.91 -1.81
N GLY A 70 11.71 -1.29 -1.33
CA GLY A 70 11.98 0.14 -1.47
C GLY A 70 11.11 1.07 -0.62
N GLY A 71 11.44 2.37 -0.67
CA GLY A 71 10.74 3.41 0.09
C GLY A 71 11.05 3.37 1.59
N GLY A 72 10.01 3.51 2.40
CA GLY A 72 10.07 3.47 3.87
C GLY A 72 8.71 3.04 4.43
N PRO A 73 8.55 2.89 5.75
CA PRO A 73 7.42 2.17 6.36
C PRO A 73 6.05 2.73 5.98
N SER A 74 5.87 4.06 6.05
CA SER A 74 4.61 4.70 5.63
C SER A 74 4.33 4.56 4.13
N GLY A 75 5.38 4.57 3.30
CA GLY A 75 5.26 4.35 1.86
C GLY A 75 4.83 2.92 1.55
N GLN A 76 5.44 1.96 2.23
CA GLN A 76 5.15 0.54 2.09
C GLN A 76 3.73 0.18 2.58
N ALA A 77 3.30 0.70 3.74
CA ALA A 77 1.95 0.49 4.25
C ALA A 77 0.86 0.99 3.27
N GLY A 78 1.05 2.18 2.69
CA GLY A 78 0.13 2.70 1.67
C GLY A 78 0.17 1.91 0.35
N ALA A 79 1.33 1.37 -0.03
CA ALA A 79 1.44 0.49 -1.19
C ALA A 79 0.73 -0.85 -0.94
N LEU A 80 0.84 -1.42 0.26
CA LEU A 80 0.13 -2.64 0.67
C LEU A 80 -1.37 -2.47 0.63
N ARG A 81 -1.91 -1.40 1.24
CA ARG A 81 -3.34 -1.10 1.22
C ARG A 81 -3.92 -1.14 -0.20
N MET A 82 -3.24 -0.49 -1.14
CA MET A 82 -3.66 -0.45 -2.54
C MET A 82 -3.54 -1.81 -3.24
N ALA A 83 -2.51 -2.59 -2.91
CA ALA A 83 -2.36 -3.94 -3.44
C ALA A 83 -3.51 -4.84 -2.95
N ILE A 84 -3.83 -4.82 -1.65
CA ILE A 84 -4.92 -5.61 -1.07
C ILE A 84 -6.26 -5.23 -1.72
N ALA A 85 -6.58 -3.94 -1.81
CA ALA A 85 -7.81 -3.48 -2.46
C ALA A 85 -7.92 -3.95 -3.93
N ARG A 86 -6.80 -4.00 -4.67
CA ARG A 86 -6.78 -4.52 -6.04
C ARG A 86 -6.93 -6.05 -6.11
N ALA A 87 -6.38 -6.77 -5.13
CA ALA A 87 -6.52 -8.21 -5.06
C ALA A 87 -7.97 -8.61 -4.74
N LEU A 88 -8.65 -7.88 -3.84
CA LEU A 88 -10.07 -8.10 -3.56
C LEU A 88 -10.94 -7.93 -4.80
N ILE A 89 -10.70 -6.89 -5.62
CA ILE A 89 -11.43 -6.69 -6.88
C ILE A 89 -11.19 -7.81 -7.90
N GLN A 90 -10.02 -8.44 -7.88
CA GLN A 90 -9.75 -9.59 -8.75
C GLN A 90 -10.50 -10.86 -8.30
N LEU A 91 -10.83 -10.96 -7.01
CA LEU A 91 -11.63 -12.04 -6.48
C LEU A 91 -13.11 -11.78 -6.77
N ASP A 92 -13.61 -10.61 -6.38
CA ASP A 92 -15.00 -10.19 -6.60
C ASP A 92 -15.07 -8.77 -7.14
N ALA A 93 -15.64 -8.62 -8.34
CA ALA A 93 -15.72 -7.32 -9.02
C ALA A 93 -16.73 -6.36 -8.38
N ASP A 94 -17.67 -6.90 -7.59
CA ASP A 94 -18.76 -6.15 -6.94
C ASP A 94 -18.28 -5.26 -5.78
N ASP A 95 -17.10 -5.54 -5.24
CA ASP A 95 -16.47 -4.75 -4.16
C ASP A 95 -15.87 -3.42 -4.67
N ARG A 96 -15.76 -3.27 -5.99
CA ARG A 96 -15.17 -2.09 -6.65
C ARG A 96 -15.83 -0.76 -6.27
N PRO A 97 -17.17 -0.58 -6.32
CA PRO A 97 -17.82 0.67 -5.92
C PRO A 97 -17.49 1.10 -4.49
N ALA A 98 -17.53 0.18 -3.53
CA ALA A 98 -17.20 0.47 -2.12
C ALA A 98 -15.73 0.91 -1.97
N LEU A 99 -14.80 0.13 -2.54
CA LEU A 99 -13.36 0.41 -2.48
C LEU A 99 -12.96 1.70 -3.23
N LYS A 100 -13.67 2.02 -4.32
CA LYS A 100 -13.47 3.26 -5.08
C LYS A 100 -13.97 4.47 -4.28
N LYS A 101 -15.13 4.37 -3.63
CA LYS A 101 -15.70 5.44 -2.79
C LYS A 101 -14.81 5.74 -1.59
N ALA A 102 -14.20 4.71 -1.00
CA ALA A 102 -13.21 4.83 0.07
C ALA A 102 -11.81 5.31 -0.39
N GLY A 103 -11.62 5.61 -1.69
CA GLY A 103 -10.38 6.18 -2.22
C GLY A 103 -9.18 5.22 -2.27
N MET A 104 -9.39 3.91 -2.13
CA MET A 104 -8.31 2.92 -1.97
C MET A 104 -7.64 2.50 -3.28
N LEU A 105 -8.30 2.77 -4.41
CA LEU A 105 -7.82 2.38 -5.74
C LEU A 105 -6.99 3.46 -6.42
N THR A 106 -7.03 4.69 -5.91
CA THR A 106 -6.33 5.83 -6.47
C THR A 106 -4.86 5.79 -6.07
N ARG A 107 -3.97 5.88 -7.06
CA ARG A 107 -2.54 5.97 -6.80
C ARG A 107 -2.20 7.35 -6.24
N ASP A 108 -1.55 7.38 -5.07
CA ASP A 108 -0.94 8.61 -4.53
C ASP A 108 0.19 9.09 -5.47
N SER A 109 -0.09 10.16 -6.21
CA SER A 109 0.81 10.75 -7.21
C SER A 109 1.96 11.55 -6.61
N ARG A 110 1.94 11.79 -5.29
CA ARG A 110 2.95 12.61 -4.61
C ARG A 110 4.34 12.00 -4.77
N ALA A 111 5.23 12.76 -5.38
CA ALA A 111 6.66 12.47 -5.46
C ALA A 111 7.46 13.64 -4.90
N LYS A 112 8.70 13.38 -4.44
CA LYS A 112 9.60 14.46 -4.04
C LYS A 112 9.98 15.22 -5.31
N GLU A 113 9.61 16.50 -5.37
CA GLU A 113 10.00 17.38 -6.46
C GLU A 113 11.53 17.47 -6.55
N ARG A 114 12.04 17.55 -7.78
CA ARG A 114 13.46 17.73 -8.04
C ARG A 114 13.94 19.06 -7.44
N LYS A 115 15.18 19.09 -6.94
CA LYS A 115 15.86 20.36 -6.63
C LYS A 115 16.04 21.15 -7.93
N LYS A 116 15.51 22.37 -8.01
CA LYS A 116 15.78 23.29 -9.13
C LYS A 116 17.12 23.98 -8.90
N TYR A 117 17.82 24.35 -9.97
CA TYR A 117 19.07 25.11 -9.87
C TYR A 117 18.81 26.47 -9.20
N GLY A 118 19.79 27.01 -8.49
CA GLY A 118 19.66 28.26 -7.73
C GLY A 118 18.81 28.16 -6.44
N LEU A 119 18.07 27.07 -6.21
CA LEU A 119 17.28 26.87 -4.99
C LEU A 119 17.99 25.95 -3.98
N LYS A 120 17.77 26.20 -2.68
CA LYS A 120 18.31 25.38 -1.57
C LYS A 120 17.59 24.02 -1.48
N LYS A 121 16.28 23.98 -1.76
CA LYS A 121 15.43 22.76 -1.85
C LYS A 121 14.48 22.89 -3.05
N ALA A 122 13.51 21.99 -3.21
CA ALA A 122 12.57 21.97 -4.34
C ALA A 122 11.95 23.35 -4.66
N ARG A 123 11.53 24.09 -3.62
CA ARG A 123 10.92 25.43 -3.75
C ARG A 123 11.54 26.49 -2.83
N LYS A 124 12.57 26.14 -2.05
CA LYS A 124 13.18 27.06 -1.07
C LYS A 124 14.25 27.91 -1.76
N ALA A 125 13.92 29.18 -2.03
CA ALA A 125 14.89 30.16 -2.52
C ALA A 125 15.86 30.58 -1.39
N PRO A 126 17.11 30.96 -1.72
CA PRO A 126 17.95 31.73 -0.81
C PRO A 126 17.30 33.10 -0.54
N GLN A 127 17.60 33.69 0.61
CA GLN A 127 17.24 35.08 0.88
C GLN A 127 18.04 35.97 -0.07
N TYR A 128 17.37 36.93 -0.70
CA TYR A 128 17.97 37.90 -1.61
C TYR A 128 17.87 39.29 -0.97
N SER A 129 18.99 40.03 -0.90
CA SER A 129 18.99 41.46 -0.58
C SER A 129 19.14 42.26 -1.86
N LYS A 130 18.29 43.27 -2.05
CA LYS A 130 18.34 44.20 -3.20
C LYS A 130 19.30 45.37 -2.99
N ARG A 131 19.91 45.47 -1.79
CA ARG A 131 20.79 46.54 -1.35
C ARG A 131 21.91 45.95 -0.52
#